data_AF-A0A6P1EBI7-F1
#
_entry.id   AF-A0A6P1EBI7-F1
#
_cell.length_a   1.000
_cell.length_b   1.000
_cell.length_c   1.000
_cell.angle_alpha   90.00
_cell.angle_beta   90.00
_cell.angle_gamma   90.00
#
_symmetry.space_group_name_H-M   'P 1'
#
loop_
_entity.id
_entity.type
_entity.pdbx_description
1 polymer ?
#
loop_
_entity_poly.entity_id
_entity_poly.type
_entity_poly.pdbx_seq_one_letter_code
_entity_poly.pdbx_strand_id
1 'polypeptide(L)'
;MGKSQWANGVGVALLVLELLVFALPVTLLDGFGLLMLSRPTGHPDYAPMLVGVLLASVALVGFWRLAFGFLLDGLTLHGAPRWARWCTGTGAVLCLGALLIAGLFNRLNALAFVGVLGLPVMVPLGHMLVVSQRVPTPPPLP
;
A
#
# COMPACT_ATOMS: atom_id res chain seq x y z
N MET A 1 -3.28 3.69 -34.60
CA MET A 1 -3.80 4.13 -33.28
C MET A 1 -4.24 2.99 -32.34
N GLY A 2 -4.13 1.69 -32.69
CA GLY A 2 -4.60 0.58 -31.81
C GLY A 2 -3.61 0.02 -30.77
N LYS A 3 -2.30 0.32 -30.87
CA LYS A 3 -1.28 -0.24 -29.95
C LYS A 3 -1.29 0.40 -28.55
N SER A 4 -1.65 1.67 -28.43
CA SER A 4 -1.65 2.40 -27.13
C SER A 4 -2.82 2.01 -26.22
N GLN A 5 -4.00 1.72 -26.78
CA GLN A 5 -5.15 1.25 -26.00
C GLN A 5 -4.97 -0.19 -25.48
N TRP A 6 -4.35 -1.06 -26.28
CA TRP A 6 -4.07 -2.45 -25.87
C TRP A 6 -3.01 -2.52 -24.76
N ALA A 7 -1.94 -1.72 -24.88
CA ALA A 7 -0.92 -1.59 -23.84
C ALA A 7 -1.48 -1.04 -22.52
N ASN A 8 -2.42 -0.08 -22.58
CA ASN A 8 -3.13 0.37 -21.39
C ASN A 8 -4.00 -0.73 -20.77
N GLY A 9 -4.76 -1.49 -21.57
CA GLY A 9 -5.60 -2.59 -21.08
C GLY A 9 -4.80 -3.69 -20.35
N VAL A 10 -3.65 -4.08 -20.90
CA VAL A 10 -2.75 -5.06 -20.26
C VAL A 10 -2.16 -4.52 -18.96
N GLY A 11 -1.77 -3.23 -18.92
CA GLY A 11 -1.30 -2.58 -17.70
C GLY A 11 -2.35 -2.59 -16.57
N VAL A 12 -3.62 -2.31 -16.90
CA VAL A 12 -4.72 -2.37 -15.92
C VAL A 12 -4.94 -3.81 -15.45
N ALA A 13 -4.95 -4.79 -16.35
CA ALA A 13 -5.14 -6.19 -15.98
C ALA A 13 -4.01 -6.69 -15.05
N LEU A 14 -2.76 -6.29 -15.33
CA LEU A 14 -1.63 -6.58 -14.46
C LEU A 14 -1.75 -5.90 -13.10
N LEU A 15 -2.19 -4.63 -13.05
CA LEU A 15 -2.42 -3.94 -11.78
C LEU A 15 -3.52 -4.63 -10.95
N VAL A 16 -4.63 -5.05 -11.58
CA VAL A 16 -5.68 -5.80 -10.90
C VAL A 16 -5.16 -7.13 -10.36
N LEU A 17 -4.32 -7.82 -11.14
CA LEU A 17 -3.67 -9.04 -10.70
C LEU A 17 -2.72 -8.79 -9.50
N GLU A 18 -1.91 -7.73 -9.55
CA GLU A 18 -1.04 -7.33 -8.44
C GLU A 18 -1.85 -7.01 -7.17
N LEU A 19 -2.98 -6.32 -7.31
CA LEU A 19 -3.89 -6.05 -6.19
C LEU A 19 -4.46 -7.35 -5.60
N LEU A 20 -4.85 -8.31 -6.45
CA LEU A 20 -5.39 -9.59 -6.01
C LEU A 20 -4.35 -10.50 -5.36
N VAL A 21 -3.13 -10.53 -5.90
CA VAL A 21 -2.06 -11.47 -5.49
C VAL A 21 -1.23 -10.90 -4.34
N PHE A 22 -1.04 -9.58 -4.28
CA PHE A 22 -0.19 -8.95 -3.26
C PHE A 22 -0.99 -8.17 -2.22
N ALA A 23 -1.81 -7.21 -2.65
CA ALA A 23 -2.49 -6.32 -1.71
C ALA A 23 -3.60 -7.02 -0.90
N LEU A 24 -4.38 -7.88 -1.55
CA LEU A 24 -5.49 -8.57 -0.90
C LEU A 24 -5.02 -9.55 0.20
N PRO A 25 -4.02 -10.42 0.00
CA PRO A 25 -3.50 -11.27 1.07
C PRO A 25 -2.93 -10.47 2.25
N VAL A 26 -2.21 -9.38 1.98
CA VAL A 26 -1.69 -8.51 3.05
C VAL A 26 -2.81 -7.85 3.83
N THR A 27 -3.89 -7.43 3.15
CA THR A 27 -5.07 -6.84 3.80
C THR A 27 -5.81 -7.86 4.68
N LEU A 28 -5.93 -9.11 4.22
CA LEU A 28 -6.51 -10.19 5.01
C LEU A 28 -5.66 -10.51 6.24
N LEU A 29 -4.33 -10.52 6.08
CA LEU A 29 -3.39 -10.77 7.17
C LEU A 29 -3.42 -9.65 8.22
N ASP A 30 -3.53 -8.40 7.78
CA ASP A 30 -3.71 -7.23 8.66
C ASP A 30 -5.01 -7.34 9.47
N GLY A 31 -6.13 -7.67 8.81
CA GLY A 31 -7.41 -7.91 9.47
C GLY A 31 -7.35 -9.07 10.47
N PHE A 32 -6.66 -10.16 10.12
CA PHE A 32 -6.42 -11.27 11.06
C PHE A 32 -5.56 -10.84 12.25
N GLY A 33 -4.52 -10.03 12.01
CA GLY A 33 -3.67 -9.43 13.04
C GLY A 33 -4.47 -8.59 14.03
N LEU A 34 -5.36 -7.72 13.54
CA LEU A 34 -6.27 -6.94 14.38
C LEU A 34 -7.20 -7.82 15.23
N LEU A 35 -7.77 -8.88 14.64
CA LEU A 35 -8.63 -9.82 15.37
C LEU A 35 -7.86 -10.55 16.48
N MET A 36 -6.64 -11.01 16.20
CA MET A 36 -5.81 -11.71 17.19
C MET A 36 -5.33 -10.77 18.29
N LEU A 37 -4.94 -9.55 17.93
CA LEU A 37 -4.49 -8.51 18.87
C LEU A 37 -5.65 -7.79 19.57
N SER A 38 -6.91 -8.11 19.27
CA SER A 38 -8.05 -7.59 20.03
C SER A 38 -8.15 -8.19 21.43
N ARG A 39 -7.47 -9.33 21.66
CA ARG A 39 -7.40 -9.98 22.97
C ARG A 39 -6.10 -9.58 23.65
N PRO A 40 -6.16 -8.95 24.84
CA PRO A 40 -4.96 -8.59 25.56
C PRO A 40 -4.17 -9.84 25.90
N THR A 41 -2.91 -9.85 25.48
CA THR A 41 -1.93 -10.87 25.85
C THR A 41 -0.90 -10.20 26.76
N GLY A 42 -0.48 -10.88 27.83
CA GLY A 42 0.54 -10.38 28.75
C GLY A 42 1.96 -10.30 28.15
N HIS A 43 2.10 -10.34 26.82
CA HIS A 43 3.38 -10.34 26.14
C HIS A 43 3.95 -8.90 26.08
N PRO A 44 5.22 -8.67 26.40
CA PRO A 44 5.83 -7.33 26.36
C PRO A 44 5.78 -6.66 24.97
N ASP A 45 5.65 -7.46 23.91
CA ASP A 45 5.57 -7.00 22.52
C ASP A 45 4.13 -6.70 22.03
N TYR A 46 3.12 -6.94 22.87
CA TYR A 46 1.72 -6.73 22.49
C TYR A 46 1.43 -5.28 22.10
N ALA A 47 1.83 -4.32 22.94
CA ALA A 47 1.61 -2.90 22.70
C ALA A 47 2.29 -2.39 21.41
N PRO A 48 3.59 -2.61 21.17
CA PRO A 48 4.23 -2.17 19.93
C PRO A 48 3.67 -2.89 18.69
N MET A 49 3.28 -4.16 18.80
CA MET A 49 2.67 -4.90 17.71
C MET A 49 1.29 -4.35 17.34
N LEU A 50 0.44 -4.05 18.34
CA LEU A 50 -0.87 -3.44 18.13
C LEU A 50 -0.76 -2.09 17.43
N VAL A 51 0.18 -1.24 17.86
CA VAL A 51 0.43 0.06 17.21
C VAL A 51 0.91 -0.13 15.77
N GLY A 52 1.82 -1.08 15.53
CA GLY A 52 2.30 -1.39 14.18
C GLY A 52 1.18 -1.83 13.24
N VAL A 53 0.31 -2.74 13.70
CA VAL A 53 -0.84 -3.22 12.93
C VAL A 53 -1.85 -2.10 12.70
N LEU A 54 -2.20 -1.30 13.71
CA LEU A 54 -3.12 -0.16 13.52
C LEU A 54 -2.60 0.85 12.48
N LEU A 55 -1.31 1.16 12.50
CA LEU A 55 -0.70 2.03 11.49
C LEU A 55 -0.71 1.39 10.10
N ALA A 56 -0.47 0.08 10.00
CA ALA A 56 -0.57 -0.66 8.75
C ALA A 56 -1.99 -0.64 8.20
N SER A 57 -3.02 -0.82 9.04
CA SER A 57 -4.43 -0.72 8.64
C SER A 57 -4.77 0.66 8.08
N VAL A 58 -4.35 1.75 8.75
CA VAL A 58 -4.56 3.12 8.25
C VAL A 58 -3.88 3.34 6.90
N ALA A 59 -2.66 2.82 6.74
CA ALA A 59 -1.95 2.88 5.47
C ALA A 59 -2.65 2.08 4.36
N LEU A 60 -3.16 0.89 4.66
CA LEU A 60 -3.91 0.03 3.73
C LEU A 60 -5.23 0.67 3.31
N VAL A 61 -5.95 1.32 4.23
CA VAL A 61 -7.16 2.09 3.88
C VAL A 61 -6.84 3.21 2.91
N GLY A 62 -5.75 3.96 3.16
CA GLY A 62 -5.23 4.95 2.22
C GLY A 62 -4.90 4.33 0.86
N PHE A 63 -4.16 3.22 0.86
CA PHE A 63 -3.73 2.51 -0.34
C PHE A 63 -4.91 2.08 -1.19
N TRP A 64 -5.89 1.40 -0.60
CA TRP A 64 -7.10 0.96 -1.33
C TRP A 64 -7.88 2.15 -1.87
N ARG A 65 -7.97 3.26 -1.12
CA ARG A 65 -8.61 4.47 -1.63
C ARG A 65 -7.90 5.05 -2.84
N LEU A 66 -6.56 4.97 -2.89
CA LEU A 66 -5.76 5.34 -4.06
C LEU A 66 -5.98 4.35 -5.20
N ALA A 67 -5.96 3.04 -4.95
CA ALA A 67 -6.13 2.01 -5.97
C ALA A 67 -7.50 2.09 -6.66
N PHE A 68 -8.58 2.23 -5.88
CA PHE A 68 -9.91 2.44 -6.44
C PHE A 68 -10.03 3.77 -7.18
N GLY A 69 -9.51 4.86 -6.60
CA GLY A 69 -9.50 6.16 -7.28
C GLY A 69 -8.74 6.11 -8.60
N PHE A 70 -7.59 5.44 -8.64
CA PHE A 70 -6.78 5.25 -9.83
C PHE A 70 -7.51 4.47 -10.93
N LEU A 71 -8.24 3.41 -10.56
CA LEU A 71 -9.04 2.62 -11.51
C LEU A 71 -10.27 3.38 -12.01
N LEU A 72 -10.89 4.22 -11.18
CA LEU A 72 -12.08 5.00 -11.53
C LEU A 72 -11.75 6.30 -12.30
N ASP A 73 -10.66 6.98 -11.95
CA ASP A 73 -10.23 8.28 -12.49
C ASP A 73 -9.31 8.14 -13.73
N GLY A 74 -9.40 7.02 -14.45
CA GLY A 74 -8.72 6.81 -15.72
C GLY A 74 -7.19 6.66 -15.64
N LEU A 75 -6.69 5.94 -14.63
CA LEU A 75 -5.25 5.67 -14.41
C LEU A 75 -4.43 6.91 -14.02
N THR A 76 -5.07 7.84 -13.31
CA THR A 76 -4.41 9.03 -12.78
C THR A 76 -4.49 9.05 -11.25
N LEU A 77 -3.40 9.43 -10.60
CA LEU A 77 -3.41 9.65 -9.16
C LEU A 77 -3.82 11.08 -8.79
N HIS A 78 -4.00 11.98 -9.77
CA HIS A 78 -4.18 13.42 -9.56
C HIS A 78 -5.45 13.81 -8.79
N GLY A 79 -6.56 13.10 -9.04
CA GLY A 79 -7.83 13.29 -8.32
C GLY A 79 -7.86 12.67 -6.91
N ALA A 80 -6.85 11.88 -6.55
CA ALA A 80 -6.87 11.16 -5.29
C ALA A 80 -6.81 12.09 -4.07
N PRO A 81 -7.62 11.83 -3.02
CA PRO A 81 -7.70 12.70 -1.86
C PRO A 81 -6.36 12.79 -1.13
N ARG A 82 -5.99 14.00 -0.69
CA ARG A 82 -4.69 14.27 -0.06
C ARG A 82 -4.44 13.34 1.13
N TRP A 83 -5.44 13.12 1.99
CA TRP A 83 -5.30 12.26 3.16
C TRP A 83 -4.88 10.83 2.78
N ALA A 84 -5.42 10.26 1.69
CA ALA A 84 -5.08 8.91 1.27
C ALA A 84 -3.62 8.82 0.79
N ARG A 85 -3.11 9.87 0.14
CA ARG A 85 -1.69 9.98 -0.22
C ARG A 85 -0.80 10.05 1.01
N TRP A 86 -1.18 10.86 2.00
CA TRP A 86 -0.44 10.95 3.26
C TRP A 86 -0.43 9.60 4.00
N CYS A 87 -1.58 8.96 4.20
CA CYS A 87 -1.68 7.66 4.86
C CYS A 87 -0.82 6.59 4.17
N THR A 88 -0.92 6.50 2.85
CA THR A 88 -0.17 5.50 2.06
C THR A 88 1.33 5.81 2.06
N GLY A 89 1.71 7.08 1.92
CA GLY A 89 3.10 7.53 1.97
C GLY A 89 3.74 7.27 3.33
N THR A 90 3.04 7.58 4.41
CA THR A 90 3.50 7.26 5.77
C THR A 90 3.65 5.76 5.96
N GLY A 91 2.71 4.95 5.45
CA GLY A 91 2.82 3.49 5.45
C GLY A 91 4.05 2.96 4.71
N ALA A 92 4.37 3.52 3.54
CA ALA A 92 5.57 3.16 2.80
C ALA A 92 6.86 3.52 3.55
N VAL A 93 6.90 4.72 4.16
CA VAL A 93 8.03 5.15 4.99
C VAL A 93 8.18 4.25 6.23
N LEU A 94 7.07 3.89 6.89
CA LEU A 94 7.08 2.99 8.04
C LEU A 94 7.59 1.59 7.65
N CYS A 95 7.13 1.06 6.50
CA CYS A 95 7.59 -0.21 5.97
C CYS A 95 9.10 -0.24 5.73
N LEU A 96 9.63 0.78 5.03
CA LEU A 96 11.06 0.90 4.75
C LEU A 96 11.88 1.15 6.02
N GLY A 97 11.41 2.03 6.91
CA GLY A 97 12.05 2.32 8.19
C GLY A 97 12.11 1.10 9.10
N ALA A 98 11.03 0.31 9.15
CA ALA A 98 10.99 -0.92 9.93
C ALA A 98 12.00 -1.97 9.42
N LEU A 99 12.13 -2.12 8.10
CA LEU A 99 13.14 -2.99 7.48
C LEU A 99 14.56 -2.51 7.73
N LEU A 100 14.79 -1.19 7.64
CA LEU A 100 16.09 -0.59 7.92
C LEU A 100 16.52 -0.85 9.37
N ILE A 101 15.61 -0.63 10.32
CA ILE A 101 15.85 -0.90 11.75
C ILE A 101 16.09 -2.40 11.98
N ALA A 102 15.28 -3.27 11.37
CA ALA A 102 15.46 -4.72 11.49
C ALA A 102 16.83 -5.18 10.98
N GLY A 103 17.28 -4.63 9.84
CA GLY A 103 18.59 -4.93 9.25
C GLY A 103 19.76 -4.36 10.05
N LEU A 104 19.66 -3.11 10.54
CA LEU A 104 20.70 -2.45 11.33
C LEU A 104 20.93 -3.13 12.69
N PHE A 105 19.86 -3.55 13.35
CA PHE A 105 19.93 -4.12 14.69
C PHE A 105 19.89 -5.66 14.71
N ASN A 106 19.77 -6.30 13.54
CA ASN A 106 19.61 -7.75 13.36
C ASN A 106 18.59 -8.38 14.32
N ARG A 107 17.51 -7.63 14.62
CA ARG A 107 16.43 -8.04 15.50
C ARG A 107 15.13 -8.12 14.71
N LEU A 108 14.63 -9.34 14.53
CA LEU A 108 13.29 -9.62 14.00
C LEU A 108 12.25 -9.35 15.09
N ASN A 109 11.99 -8.06 15.36
CA ASN A 109 10.91 -7.63 16.24
C ASN A 109 9.58 -7.57 15.47
N ALA A 110 8.46 -7.46 16.18
CA ALA A 110 7.12 -7.35 15.58
C ALA A 110 7.00 -6.26 14.49
N LEU A 111 7.72 -5.15 14.63
CA LEU A 111 7.78 -4.09 13.60
C LEU A 111 8.45 -4.54 12.30
N ALA A 112 9.47 -5.41 12.38
CA ALA A 112 10.13 -5.96 11.20
C ALA A 112 9.16 -6.79 10.36
N PHE A 113 8.27 -7.55 11.01
CA PHE A 113 7.20 -8.28 10.33
C PHE A 113 6.26 -7.35 9.56
N VAL A 114 5.87 -6.22 10.15
CA VAL A 114 5.05 -5.21 9.44
C VAL A 114 5.78 -4.69 8.21
N GLY A 115 7.09 -4.43 8.31
CA GLY A 115 7.91 -4.02 7.17
C GLY A 115 8.00 -5.08 6.07
N VAL A 116 8.25 -6.34 6.42
CA VAL A 116 8.32 -7.43 5.44
C VAL A 116 6.97 -7.64 4.74
N LEU A 117 5.87 -7.60 5.50
CA LEU A 117 4.52 -7.78 4.98
C LEU A 117 4.02 -6.59 4.15
N GLY A 118 4.60 -5.41 4.33
CA GLY A 118 4.29 -4.22 3.52
C GLY A 118 4.94 -4.20 2.14
N LEU A 119 6.04 -4.95 1.93
CA LEU A 119 6.78 -4.96 0.65
C LEU A 119 5.93 -5.37 -0.56
N PRO A 120 5.09 -6.43 -0.50
CA PRO A 120 4.23 -6.79 -1.63
C PRO A 120 3.29 -5.66 -2.07
N VAL A 121 2.84 -4.81 -1.13
CA VAL A 121 1.95 -3.67 -1.41
C VAL A 121 2.68 -2.53 -2.12
N MET A 122 4.02 -2.46 -2.01
CA MET A 122 4.83 -1.47 -2.71
C MET A 122 4.86 -1.71 -4.23
N VAL A 123 4.67 -2.94 -4.68
CA VAL A 123 4.66 -3.30 -6.12
C VAL A 123 3.51 -2.62 -6.87
N PRO A 124 2.22 -2.84 -6.51
CA PRO A 124 1.11 -2.15 -7.17
C PRO A 124 1.15 -0.63 -6.96
N LEU A 125 1.72 -0.15 -5.84
CA LEU A 125 1.92 1.28 -5.62
C LEU A 125 2.91 1.89 -6.62
N GLY A 126 4.05 1.24 -6.81
CA GLY A 126 5.04 1.63 -7.82
C GLY A 126 4.46 1.61 -9.22
N HIS A 127 3.67 0.59 -9.55
CA HIS A 127 2.97 0.49 -10.84
C HIS A 127 2.03 1.68 -11.07
N MET A 128 1.16 2.01 -10.10
CA MET A 128 0.27 3.17 -10.17
C MET A 128 1.03 4.50 -10.34
N LEU A 129 2.16 4.68 -9.64
CA LEU A 129 2.99 5.88 -9.77
C LEU A 129 3.60 6.01 -11.17
N VAL A 130 4.18 4.93 -11.69
CA VAL A 130 4.80 4.91 -13.04
C VAL A 130 3.77 5.17 -14.13
N VAL A 131 2.59 4.55 -14.03
CA VAL A 131 1.53 4.77 -15.01
C VAL A 131 0.97 6.19 -14.90
N SER A 132 0.73 6.70 -13.69
CA SER A 132 0.23 8.06 -13.50
C SER A 132 1.19 9.13 -14.01
N GLN A 133 2.50 8.87 -14.08
CA GLN A 133 3.48 9.79 -14.65
C GLN A 133 3.50 9.78 -16.19
N ARG A 134 3.04 8.68 -16.81
CA ARG A 134 2.99 8.53 -18.27
C ARG A 134 1.71 9.10 -18.89
N VAL A 135 0.65 9.27 -18.11
CA VAL A 135 -0.58 9.92 -18.55
C VAL A 135 -0.38 11.45 -18.47
N PRO A 136 -0.40 12.18 -19.60
CA PRO A 136 -0.26 13.63 -19.58
C PRO A 136 -1.44 14.22 -18.79
N THR A 137 -1.15 15.02 -17.76
CA THR A 137 -2.15 15.86 -17.12
C THR A 137 -2.78 16.76 -18.19
N PRO A 138 -4.12 16.74 -18.38
CA PRO A 138 -4.75 17.73 -19.24
C PRO A 138 -4.45 19.13 -18.68
N PRO A 139 -4.17 20.12 -19.54
CA PRO A 139 -3.91 21.48 -19.09
C PRO A 139 -5.13 21.99 -18.29
N PRO A 140 -4.93 22.82 -17.26
CA PRO A 140 -6.04 23.48 -16.59
C PRO A 140 -6.84 24.25 -17.64
N LEU A 141 -8.15 24.01 -17.69
CA LEU A 141 -9.05 24.80 -18.53
C LEU A 141 -9.00 26.27 -18.05
N PRO A 142 -8.93 27.23 -18.99
CA PRO A 142 -8.82 28.65 -18.68
C PRO A 142 -10.05 29.20 -17.95
#